data_AF-A0A1X7P6M8-F1
#
_entry.id   AF-A0A1X7P6M8-F1
#
_cell.length_a   1.000
_cell.length_b   1.000
_cell.length_c   1.000
_cell.angle_alpha   90.00
_cell.angle_beta   90.00
_cell.angle_gamma   90.00
#
_symmetry.space_group_name_H-M   'P 1'
#
loop_
_entity.id
_entity.type
_entity.pdbx_description
1 polymer ?
#
loop_
_entity_poly.entity_id
_entity_poly.type
_entity_poly.pdbx_seq_one_letter_code
_entity_poly.pdbx_strand_id
1 'polypeptide(L)' 'MTTPDEHPAPLRVPAPGESSIPELEEDETVAPRPEEEVADVARAEPDVDDHARPPA' A
#
# COMPACT_ATOMS: atom_id res chain seq x y z
N MET A 1 3.98 -21.89 -11.83
CA MET A 1 4.86 -20.95 -11.11
C MET A 1 4.12 -19.62 -11.07
N THR A 2 3.27 -19.40 -10.07
CA THR A 2 2.53 -18.14 -9.90
C THR A 2 3.33 -17.29 -8.94
N THR A 3 3.83 -16.17 -9.45
CA THR A 3 4.50 -15.11 -8.71
C THR A 3 3.47 -14.35 -7.88
N PRO A 4 3.68 -14.11 -6.57
CA PRO A 4 2.93 -13.11 -5.87
C PRO A 4 3.55 -11.76 -6.21
N ASP A 5 3.04 -11.20 -7.31
CA ASP A 5 2.93 -9.76 -7.52
C ASP A 5 2.28 -9.13 -6.27
N GLU A 6 2.82 -8.01 -5.83
CA GLU A 6 2.43 -7.31 -4.62
C GLU A 6 1.10 -6.53 -4.76
N HIS A 7 0.34 -6.52 -3.66
CA HIS A 7 -0.63 -5.51 -3.20
C HIS A 7 -1.91 -5.23 -4.03
N PRO A 8 -3.12 -5.30 -3.42
CA PRO A 8 -3.40 -4.82 -2.07
C PRO A 8 -3.83 -5.97 -1.13
N ALA A 9 -3.54 -5.86 0.18
CA ALA A 9 -4.48 -6.46 1.12
C ALA A 9 -5.87 -5.99 0.66
N PRO A 10 -6.83 -6.89 0.33
CA PRO A 10 -8.12 -6.44 -0.15
C PRO A 10 -8.59 -5.35 0.81
N LEU A 11 -9.11 -4.23 0.29
CA LEU A 11 -9.73 -3.16 1.09
C LEU A 11 -10.88 -3.81 1.87
N ARG A 12 -10.54 -4.51 2.94
CA ARG A 12 -11.46 -5.24 3.77
C ARG A 12 -12.02 -4.17 4.66
N VAL A 13 -13.30 -3.90 4.45
CA VAL A 13 -14.03 -3.11 5.42
C VAL A 13 -13.91 -3.88 6.73
N PRO A 14 -13.34 -3.27 7.79
CA PRO A 14 -13.20 -3.93 9.08
C PRO A 14 -14.57 -4.46 9.53
N ALA A 15 -14.60 -5.67 10.07
CA ALA A 15 -15.86 -6.21 10.58
C ALA A 15 -16.35 -5.35 11.76
N PRO A 16 -17.66 -5.36 12.09
CA PRO A 16 -18.17 -4.64 13.26
C PRO A 16 -17.43 -5.07 14.54
N GLY A 17 -16.68 -4.14 15.15
CA GLY A 17 -15.85 -4.38 16.33
C GLY A 17 -14.35 -4.54 16.05
N GLU A 18 -13.93 -4.60 14.79
CA GLU A 18 -12.51 -4.50 14.40
C GLU A 18 -12.07 -3.04 14.35
N SER A 19 -10.78 -2.78 14.66
CA SER A 19 -10.20 -1.44 14.53
C SER A 19 -10.25 -1.00 13.06
N SER A 20 -10.74 0.22 12.83
CA SER A 20 -10.67 0.87 11.51
C SER A 20 -9.33 1.55 11.26
N ILE A 21 -8.51 1.70 12.30
CA ILE A 21 -7.17 2.28 12.21
C ILE A 21 -6.19 1.11 12.01
N PRO A 22 -5.34 1.13 10.96
CA PRO A 22 -4.27 0.17 10.80
C PRO A 22 -3.31 0.17 12.00
N GLU A 23 -2.84 -1.00 12.39
CA GLU A 23 -1.84 -1.12 13.46
C GLU A 23 -0.50 -0.56 12.97
N LEU A 24 0.16 0.23 13.81
CA LEU A 24 1.54 0.67 13.60
C LEU A 24 2.52 -0.42 14.04
N GLU A 25 3.73 -0.38 13.53
CA GLU A 25 4.81 -1.28 13.94
C GLU A 25 5.16 -1.08 15.43
N GLU A 26 5.62 -2.14 16.10
CA GLU A 26 5.90 -2.09 17.55
C GLU A 26 7.08 -1.16 17.91
N ASP A 27 8.00 -0.93 16.97
CA ASP A 27 9.18 -0.06 17.12
C ASP A 27 9.49 0.67 15.82
N GLU A 28 9.16 1.97 15.77
CA GLU A 28 9.40 2.86 14.62
C GLU A 28 10.89 3.12 14.33
N THR A 29 11.81 2.71 15.21
CA THR A 29 13.26 2.82 15.00
C THR A 29 13.85 1.63 14.25
N VAL A 30 13.08 0.54 14.15
CA VAL A 30 13.42 -0.59 13.29
C VAL A 30 13.28 -0.13 11.85
N ALA A 31 14.25 -0.52 11.02
CA ALA A 31 14.18 -0.19 9.60
C ALA A 31 12.92 -0.82 8.99
N PRO A 32 12.27 -0.12 8.03
CA PRO A 32 11.14 -0.69 7.29
C PRO A 32 11.50 -2.07 6.75
N ARG A 33 10.47 -2.91 6.55
CA ARG A 33 10.72 -4.22 5.96
C ARG A 33 11.34 -4.05 4.56
N PRO A 34 12.29 -4.92 4.15
CA PRO A 34 13.02 -4.74 2.89
C PRO A 34 12.12 -4.63 1.65
N GLU A 35 10.97 -5.31 1.67
CA GLU A 35 9.95 -5.21 0.62
C GLU A 35 9.38 -3.80 0.44
N GLU A 36 9.26 -3.02 1.52
CA GLU A 36 8.66 -1.69 1.50
C GLU A 36 9.60 -0.67 0.83
N GLU A 37 10.92 -0.76 1.11
CA GLU A 37 11.93 0.06 0.43
C GLU A 37 11.89 -0.13 -1.10
N VAL A 38 11.67 -1.36 -1.56
CA VAL A 38 11.56 -1.66 -3.00
C VAL A 38 10.29 -1.06 -3.60
N ALA A 39 9.17 -1.16 -2.89
CA ALA A 39 7.89 -0.62 -3.34
C ALA A 39 7.91 0.91 -3.44
N ASP A 40 8.63 1.60 -2.55
CA ASP A 40 8.79 3.05 -2.60
C ASP A 40 9.62 3.51 -3.79
N VAL A 41 10.72 2.81 -4.11
CA VAL A 41 11.51 3.08 -5.32
C VAL A 41 10.67 2.86 -6.58
N ALA A 42 9.85 1.80 -6.60
CA ALA A 42 8.96 1.52 -7.74
C ALA A 42 7.86 2.58 -7.91
N ARG A 43 7.41 3.22 -6.82
CA ARG A 43 6.42 4.31 -6.83
C ARG A 43 7.02 5.70 -6.98
N ALA A 44 8.33 5.86 -6.96
CA ALA A 44 8.99 7.17 -6.97
C ALA A 44 8.78 7.95 -8.28
N GLU A 45 8.39 7.27 -9.37
CA GLU A 45 8.04 7.94 -10.62
C GLU A 45 6.67 8.62 -10.48
N PRO A 46 6.59 9.96 -10.60
CA PRO A 46 5.33 10.65 -10.52
C PRO A 46 4.44 10.28 -11.71
N ASP A 47 3.18 10.00 -11.44
CA ASP A 47 2.16 9.82 -12.48
C ASP A 47 1.94 11.17 -13.19
N VAL A 48 2.34 11.22 -14.47
CA VAL A 48 2.26 12.42 -15.32
C VAL A 48 0.97 12.48 -16.14
N ASP A 49 0.12 11.45 -16.06
CA ASP A 49 -1.12 11.42 -16.82
C ASP A 49 -2.14 12.41 -16.21
N ASP A 50 -2.83 13.14 -17.09
CA ASP A 50 -3.86 14.11 -16.68
C ASP A 50 -5.17 13.38 -16.34
N HIS A 51 -5.29 13.00 -15.07
CA HIS A 51 -6.49 12.36 -14.52
C HIS A 51 -7.61 13.34 -14.14
N ALA A 52 -7.51 14.63 -14.53
CA ALA A 52 -8.49 15.64 -14.15
C ALA A 52 -9.86 15.46 -14.82
N ARG A 53 -9.99 14.58 -15.83
CA ARG A 53 -11.28 14.29 -16.50
C ARG A 53 -11.78 12.88 -16.22
N PRO A 54 -12.98 12.72 -15.64
CA PRO A 54 -13.64 11.43 -15.58
C PRO A 54 -14.13 11.00 -16.99
N PRO A 55 -14.25 9.69 -17.25
CA PRO A 55 -14.78 9.17 -18.52
C PRO A 55 -16.25 9.59 -18.70
N ALA A 56 -16.62 9.84 -19.97
CA ALA A 56 -17.96 10.28 -20.38
C ALA A 56 -19.02 9.18 -20.31
#